data_AF-R0JVU5-F1
#
_entry.id   AF-R0JVU5-F1
#
_cell.length_a   1.000
_cell.length_b   1.000
_cell.length_c   1.000
_cell.angle_alpha   90.00
_cell.angle_beta   90.00
_cell.angle_gamma   90.00
#
_symmetry.space_group_name_H-M   'P 1'
#
loop_
_entity.id
_entity.type
_entity.pdbx_description
1 polymer ?
#
loop_
_entity_poly.entity_id
_entity_poly.type
_entity_poly.pdbx_seq_one_letter_code
_entity_poly.pdbx_strand_id
1 'polypeptide(L)'
;MLCTLQQEIQVMYDLDLDARPGMSARERSVQMITNYLSQHGLDDLRNNVRHALGLLAWAEQDTVRWRQGYLESFVHLAGLMTPELEERPDFKRLSVVTRRNLGIAGKTLQLRIMEAEDKLATFDFNDLWEDTPKATSSPVYQSYQSFRQFLISHFTRIYGNWPPSSDRPWLNRKIVQGLQEDFGSLYDYLVDRDVIWNPREERATRKWEMSHRRIDGFNADLPELGMTDILVTYDVKSGYAHIPHPYPLLPREVPKGVKEKEKKGFFASLKKEKPKDATKDAKAHLQLSIIFTDATNIEKLDANFNGSTLIDKFEQFEIMTDLRHMSPREARLGRWVLLYGTLQVLSTLSIDVQGLKHTEGVRYFLNTDLKRMPEWVNHGQTEHLEATQHRS
;
A
#
# COMPACT_ATOMS: atom_id res chain seq x y z
N MET A 1 27.26 -12.12 -25.23
CA MET A 1 26.28 -12.55 -26.24
C MET A 1 25.68 -11.36 -27.00
N LEU A 2 25.31 -10.24 -26.36
CA LEU A 2 24.85 -9.04 -27.09
C LEU A 2 25.99 -8.22 -27.73
N CYS A 3 27.17 -8.09 -27.09
CA CYS A 3 28.31 -7.38 -27.73
C CYS A 3 28.86 -8.07 -28.99
N THR A 4 28.64 -9.38 -29.13
CA THR A 4 28.96 -10.12 -30.36
C THR A 4 27.97 -9.83 -31.49
N LEU A 5 26.78 -9.30 -31.20
CA LEU A 5 25.84 -8.85 -32.23
C LEU A 5 26.23 -7.49 -32.81
N GLN A 6 27.17 -6.73 -32.24
CA GLN A 6 27.52 -5.40 -32.74
C GLN A 6 28.02 -5.43 -34.19
N GLN A 7 28.78 -6.47 -34.55
CA GLN A 7 29.25 -6.69 -35.93
C GLN A 7 28.10 -7.11 -36.85
N GLU A 8 27.23 -8.02 -36.40
CA GLU A 8 26.04 -8.44 -37.17
C GLU A 8 25.02 -7.31 -37.36
N ILE A 9 24.89 -6.45 -36.35
CA ILE A 9 24.10 -5.21 -36.37
C ILE A 9 24.68 -4.26 -37.41
N GLN A 10 26.01 -4.11 -37.46
CA GLN A 10 26.68 -3.29 -38.48
C GLN A 10 26.49 -3.86 -39.89
N VAL A 11 26.58 -5.18 -40.05
CA VAL A 11 26.31 -5.85 -41.32
C VAL A 11 24.85 -5.65 -41.75
N MET A 12 23.89 -5.73 -40.82
CA MET A 12 22.49 -5.37 -41.12
C MET A 12 22.34 -3.91 -41.53
N TYR A 13 23.07 -2.97 -40.91
CA TYR A 13 23.06 -1.56 -41.32
C TYR A 13 23.55 -1.39 -42.76
N ASP A 14 24.62 -2.08 -43.13
CA ASP A 14 25.25 -1.96 -44.44
C ASP A 14 24.41 -2.62 -45.56
N LEU A 15 23.60 -3.62 -45.22
CA LEU A 15 22.74 -4.36 -46.15
C LEU A 15 21.33 -3.76 -46.32
N ASP A 16 20.92 -2.84 -45.45
CA ASP A 16 19.58 -2.27 -45.44
C ASP A 16 19.47 -1.08 -46.43
N LEU A 17 19.20 -1.41 -47.69
CA LEU A 17 19.02 -0.46 -48.81
C LEU A 17 17.60 0.14 -48.90
N ASP A 18 16.66 -0.30 -48.06
CA ASP A 18 15.26 0.11 -48.13
C ASP A 18 15.05 1.48 -47.49
N ALA A 19 14.93 2.53 -48.30
CA ALA A 19 14.61 3.87 -47.82
C ALA A 19 13.14 3.97 -47.36
N ARG A 20 12.86 3.62 -46.10
CA ARG A 20 11.58 3.94 -45.45
C ARG A 20 11.59 5.40 -44.99
N PRO A 21 10.64 6.26 -45.43
CA PRO A 21 10.59 7.63 -44.96
C PRO A 21 10.31 7.68 -43.46
N GLY A 22 11.17 8.38 -42.71
CA GLY A 22 11.02 8.61 -41.27
C GLY A 22 11.80 7.69 -40.34
N MET A 23 12.56 6.71 -40.85
CA MET A 23 13.46 5.88 -40.02
C MET A 23 14.79 5.61 -40.73
N SER A 24 15.90 5.80 -40.03
CA SER A 24 17.24 5.41 -40.47
C SER A 24 17.40 3.89 -40.52
N ALA A 25 18.33 3.38 -41.36
CA ALA A 25 18.70 1.96 -41.41
C ALA A 25 19.05 1.42 -40.01
N ARG A 26 19.71 2.26 -39.22
CA ARG A 26 20.07 1.96 -37.86
C ARG A 26 18.87 1.70 -36.95
N GLU A 27 17.87 2.59 -36.99
CA GLU A 27 16.65 2.42 -36.21
C GLU A 27 15.87 1.17 -36.64
N ARG A 28 15.92 0.80 -37.92
CA ARG A 28 15.27 -0.41 -38.43
C ARG A 28 15.93 -1.69 -37.92
N SER A 29 17.26 -1.79 -37.92
CA SER A 29 17.91 -3.01 -37.41
C SER A 29 17.77 -3.14 -35.90
N VAL A 30 17.83 -2.02 -35.15
CA VAL A 30 17.51 -2.02 -33.71
C VAL A 30 16.08 -2.53 -33.51
N GLN A 31 15.11 -2.02 -34.27
CA GLN A 31 13.72 -2.45 -34.18
C GLN A 31 13.56 -3.95 -34.49
N MET A 32 14.23 -4.45 -35.53
CA MET A 32 14.22 -5.87 -35.89
C MET A 32 14.72 -6.75 -34.74
N ILE A 33 15.83 -6.36 -34.09
CA ILE A 33 16.38 -7.10 -32.96
C ILE A 33 15.47 -7.00 -31.75
N THR A 34 14.95 -5.83 -31.40
CA THR A 34 14.03 -5.70 -30.26
C THR A 34 12.75 -6.49 -30.47
N ASN A 35 12.24 -6.56 -31.72
CA ASN A 35 11.09 -7.39 -32.05
C ASN A 35 11.42 -8.88 -31.90
N TYR A 36 12.59 -9.32 -32.37
CA TYR A 36 13.05 -10.69 -32.18
C TYR A 36 13.18 -11.04 -30.70
N LEU A 37 13.79 -10.17 -29.90
CA LEU A 37 13.93 -10.37 -28.45
C LEU A 37 12.55 -10.54 -27.78
N SER A 38 11.60 -9.65 -28.07
CA SER A 38 10.26 -9.73 -27.50
C SER A 38 9.45 -10.92 -28.01
N GLN A 39 9.53 -11.28 -29.30
CA GLN A 39 8.81 -12.42 -29.86
C GLN A 39 9.27 -13.76 -29.28
N HIS A 40 10.54 -13.87 -28.92
CA HIS A 40 11.12 -15.07 -28.35
C HIS A 40 11.27 -15.03 -26.82
N GLY A 41 10.75 -13.99 -26.15
CA GLY A 41 10.81 -13.82 -24.69
C GLY A 41 12.23 -13.68 -24.13
N LEU A 42 13.18 -13.23 -24.95
CA LEU A 42 14.58 -13.02 -24.55
C LEU A 42 14.77 -11.70 -23.78
N ASP A 43 13.73 -10.87 -23.72
CA ASP A 43 13.63 -9.67 -22.88
C ASP A 43 13.05 -9.95 -21.48
N ASP A 44 12.72 -11.20 -21.13
CA ASP A 44 12.26 -11.58 -19.80
C ASP A 44 13.42 -11.65 -18.78
N LEU A 45 13.41 -10.73 -17.82
CA LEU A 45 14.50 -10.51 -16.87
C LEU A 45 14.31 -11.16 -15.50
N ARG A 46 13.11 -11.72 -15.22
CA ARG A 46 12.62 -11.95 -13.85
C ARG A 46 13.56 -12.75 -12.94
N ASN A 47 14.33 -13.68 -13.50
CA ASN A 47 15.20 -14.59 -12.76
C ASN A 47 16.65 -14.61 -13.27
N ASN A 48 17.07 -13.62 -14.05
CA ASN A 48 18.40 -13.67 -14.66
C ASN A 48 19.11 -12.32 -14.65
N VAL A 49 19.73 -12.03 -13.51
CA VAL A 49 20.53 -10.81 -13.27
C VAL A 49 21.58 -10.57 -14.34
N ARG A 50 22.22 -11.65 -14.82
CA ARG A 50 23.25 -11.55 -15.87
C ARG A 50 22.65 -11.07 -17.19
N HIS A 51 21.49 -11.59 -17.57
CA HIS A 51 20.77 -11.12 -18.75
C HIS A 51 20.28 -9.68 -18.57
N ALA A 52 19.73 -9.33 -17.40
CA ALA A 52 19.31 -7.96 -17.11
C ALA A 52 20.47 -6.95 -17.22
N LEU A 53 21.65 -7.26 -16.67
CA LEU A 53 22.85 -6.43 -16.82
C LEU A 53 23.29 -6.32 -18.29
N GLY A 54 23.28 -7.43 -19.02
CA GLY A 54 23.63 -7.46 -20.44
C GLY A 54 22.67 -6.66 -21.31
N LEU A 55 21.37 -6.75 -21.02
CA LEU A 55 20.31 -6.04 -21.72
C LEU A 55 20.37 -4.55 -21.44
N LEU A 56 20.59 -4.16 -20.18
CA LEU A 56 20.80 -2.75 -19.79
C LEU A 56 22.03 -2.17 -20.49
N ALA A 57 23.15 -2.89 -20.48
CA ALA A 57 24.40 -2.47 -21.14
C ALA A 57 24.26 -2.31 -22.66
N TRP A 58 23.40 -3.12 -23.30
CA TRP A 58 23.09 -2.99 -24.72
C TRP A 58 22.12 -1.84 -24.98
N ALA A 59 21.05 -1.74 -24.20
CA ALA A 59 20.00 -0.74 -24.33
C ALA A 59 20.52 0.68 -24.13
N GLU A 60 21.49 0.89 -23.24
CA GLU A 60 22.05 2.22 -22.95
C GLU A 60 23.04 2.74 -23.99
N GLN A 61 23.50 1.90 -24.91
CA GLN A 61 24.46 2.35 -25.92
C GLN A 61 23.85 3.49 -26.73
N ASP A 62 24.64 4.53 -27.02
CA ASP A 62 24.20 5.61 -27.92
C ASP A 62 23.74 5.08 -29.28
N THR A 63 24.38 3.96 -29.68
CA THR A 63 24.03 2.87 -30.59
C THR A 63 22.56 2.45 -30.78
N VAL A 64 21.90 2.30 -29.65
CA VAL A 64 20.73 1.44 -29.53
C VAL A 64 19.60 2.25 -28.92
N ARG A 65 19.86 2.89 -27.77
CA ARG A 65 18.87 3.69 -27.01
C ARG A 65 17.50 3.02 -26.94
N TRP A 66 17.49 1.73 -26.60
CA TRP A 66 16.24 0.98 -26.53
C TRP A 66 15.52 1.27 -25.22
N ARG A 67 14.58 2.22 -25.29
CA ARG A 67 13.83 2.76 -24.14
C ARG A 67 13.23 1.67 -23.25
N GLN A 68 12.46 0.76 -23.83
CA GLN A 68 11.75 -0.27 -23.06
C GLN A 68 12.71 -1.22 -22.36
N GLY A 69 13.76 -1.69 -23.05
CA GLY A 69 14.74 -2.58 -22.45
C GLY A 69 15.57 -1.90 -21.36
N TYR A 70 15.87 -0.61 -21.51
CA TYR A 70 16.52 0.17 -20.46
C TYR A 70 15.61 0.27 -19.24
N LEU A 71 14.34 0.68 -19.40
CA LEU A 71 13.39 0.82 -18.30
C LEU A 71 13.20 -0.50 -17.54
N GLU A 72 12.88 -1.57 -18.26
CA GLU A 72 12.69 -2.90 -17.68
C GLU A 72 13.94 -3.34 -16.90
N SER A 73 15.11 -3.29 -17.54
CA SER A 73 16.35 -3.76 -16.90
C SER A 73 16.75 -2.90 -15.71
N PHE A 74 16.61 -1.58 -15.82
CA PHE A 74 16.95 -0.66 -14.75
C PHE A 74 16.09 -0.90 -13.51
N VAL A 75 14.77 -1.01 -13.66
CA VAL A 75 13.85 -1.21 -12.53
C VAL A 75 14.09 -2.56 -11.86
N HIS A 76 14.22 -3.63 -12.65
CA HIS A 76 14.50 -4.95 -12.11
C HIS A 76 15.84 -5.02 -11.36
N LEU A 77 16.90 -4.42 -11.92
CA LEU A 77 18.21 -4.38 -11.29
C LEU A 77 18.24 -3.48 -10.04
N ALA A 78 17.45 -2.41 -10.00
CA ALA A 78 17.33 -1.56 -8.82
C ALA A 78 16.69 -2.31 -7.65
N GLY A 79 15.65 -3.11 -7.92
CA GLY A 79 15.01 -3.97 -6.91
C GLY A 79 15.88 -5.12 -6.41
N LEU A 80 16.88 -5.53 -7.21
CA LEU A 80 17.84 -6.59 -6.90
C LEU A 80 19.19 -6.06 -6.39
N MET A 81 19.30 -4.76 -6.13
CA MET A 81 20.58 -4.13 -5.81
C MET A 81 21.17 -4.69 -4.51
N THR A 82 22.39 -5.22 -4.59
CA THR A 82 23.19 -5.62 -3.43
C THR A 82 24.66 -5.23 -3.62
N PRO A 83 25.47 -5.14 -2.55
CA PRO A 83 26.91 -4.88 -2.69
C PRO A 83 27.61 -5.91 -3.60
N GLU A 84 27.20 -7.18 -3.55
CA GLU A 84 27.77 -8.25 -4.39
C GLU A 84 27.41 -8.09 -5.86
N LEU A 85 26.27 -7.46 -6.17
CA LEU A 85 25.88 -7.14 -7.53
C LEU A 85 26.79 -6.07 -8.13
N GLU A 86 27.12 -5.02 -7.36
CA GLU A 86 27.99 -3.91 -7.81
C GLU A 86 29.41 -4.40 -8.17
N GLU A 87 29.88 -5.46 -7.51
CA GLU A 87 31.21 -6.01 -7.77
C GLU A 87 31.32 -6.87 -9.04
N ARG A 88 30.19 -7.27 -9.64
CA ARG A 88 30.19 -8.15 -10.81
C ARG A 88 30.85 -7.49 -12.03
N PRO A 89 31.63 -8.24 -12.83
CA PRO A 89 32.21 -7.72 -14.07
C PRO A 89 31.16 -7.17 -15.04
N ASP A 90 29.99 -7.82 -15.15
CA ASP A 90 28.90 -7.37 -16.00
C ASP A 90 28.29 -6.04 -15.54
N PHE A 91 28.29 -5.76 -14.24
CA PHE A 91 27.88 -4.45 -13.71
C PHE A 91 28.90 -3.37 -14.08
N LYS A 92 30.19 -3.69 -13.97
CA LYS A 92 31.31 -2.78 -14.32
C LYS A 92 31.36 -2.43 -15.82
N ARG A 93 30.65 -3.17 -16.67
CA ARG A 93 30.49 -2.88 -18.11
C ARG A 93 29.44 -1.82 -18.42
N LEU A 94 28.53 -1.54 -17.49
CA LEU A 94 27.57 -0.43 -17.63
C LEU A 94 28.31 0.91 -17.64
N SER A 95 27.72 1.94 -18.22
CA SER A 95 28.24 3.30 -18.17
C SER A 95 28.36 3.80 -16.72
N VAL A 96 29.33 4.67 -16.45
CA VAL A 96 29.54 5.25 -15.11
C VAL A 96 28.26 5.91 -14.59
N VAL A 97 27.53 6.59 -15.47
CA VAL A 97 26.28 7.28 -15.16
C VAL A 97 25.19 6.27 -14.78
N THR A 98 24.97 5.23 -15.58
CA THR A 98 23.97 4.19 -15.27
C THR A 98 24.28 3.46 -13.97
N ARG A 99 25.55 3.10 -13.71
CA ARG A 99 25.94 2.48 -12.44
C ARG A 99 25.62 3.38 -11.25
N ARG A 100 25.97 4.67 -11.34
CA ARG A 100 25.67 5.64 -10.29
C ARG A 100 24.17 5.75 -10.05
N ASN A 101 23.38 5.89 -11.11
CA ASN A 101 21.93 6.08 -11.01
C ASN A 101 21.25 4.84 -10.45
N LEU A 102 21.65 3.65 -10.90
CA LEU A 102 21.14 2.38 -10.44
C LEU A 102 21.48 2.14 -8.96
N GLY A 103 22.71 2.47 -8.53
CA GLY A 103 23.11 2.40 -7.13
C GLY A 103 22.32 3.36 -6.22
N ILE A 104 22.04 4.58 -6.68
CA ILE A 104 21.19 5.52 -5.94
C ILE A 104 19.76 5.01 -5.86
N ALA A 105 19.16 4.60 -7.00
CA ALA A 105 17.80 4.11 -7.08
C ALA A 105 17.57 2.86 -6.20
N GLY A 106 18.51 1.92 -6.22
CA GLY A 106 18.50 0.74 -5.36
C GLY A 106 18.61 1.08 -3.87
N LYS A 107 19.54 1.96 -3.48
CA LYS A 107 19.69 2.40 -2.08
C LYS A 107 18.46 3.15 -1.57
N THR A 108 17.89 4.04 -2.37
CA THR A 108 16.65 4.76 -2.02
C THR A 108 15.48 3.79 -1.83
N LEU A 109 15.34 2.80 -2.72
CA LEU A 109 14.32 1.78 -2.60
C LEU A 109 14.54 0.91 -1.34
N GLN A 110 15.78 0.52 -1.04
CA GLN A 110 16.12 -0.26 0.16
C GLN A 110 15.76 0.50 1.45
N LEU A 111 16.04 1.79 1.54
CA LEU A 111 15.66 2.62 2.69
C LEU A 111 14.13 2.64 2.88
N ARG A 112 13.37 2.84 1.80
CA ARG A 112 11.91 2.81 1.84
C ARG A 112 11.36 1.46 2.31
N ILE A 113 11.95 0.35 1.85
CA ILE A 113 11.58 -1.00 2.29
C ILE A 113 11.86 -1.16 3.78
N MET A 114 13.02 -0.74 4.27
CA MET A 114 13.39 -0.83 5.69
C MET A 114 12.45 -0.04 6.60
N GLU A 115 12.05 1.18 6.19
CA GLU A 115 11.08 1.99 6.93
C GLU A 115 9.70 1.34 6.97
N ALA A 116 9.24 0.78 5.84
CA ALA A 116 7.98 0.07 5.78
C ALA A 116 8.01 -1.23 6.61
N GLU A 117 9.12 -1.97 6.58
CA GLU A 117 9.33 -3.17 7.39
C GLU A 117 9.18 -2.90 8.88
N ASP A 118 9.76 -1.79 9.36
CA ASP A 118 9.73 -1.45 10.77
C ASP A 118 8.30 -1.16 11.24
N LYS A 119 7.57 -0.35 10.46
CA LYS A 119 6.16 -0.02 10.73
C LYS A 119 5.25 -1.24 10.63
N LEU A 120 5.37 -2.05 9.57
CA LEU A 120 4.49 -3.21 9.32
C LEU A 120 4.80 -4.40 10.23
N ALA A 121 6.04 -4.56 10.69
CA ALA A 121 6.41 -5.69 11.55
C ALA A 121 5.62 -5.70 12.85
N THR A 122 5.35 -4.51 13.39
CA THR A 122 4.61 -4.37 14.65
C THR A 122 3.29 -3.62 14.48
N PHE A 123 2.93 -3.21 13.26
CA PHE A 123 1.82 -2.28 13.00
C PHE A 123 1.87 -1.05 13.92
N ASP A 124 3.08 -0.51 14.11
CA ASP A 124 3.29 0.66 14.97
C ASP A 124 3.38 1.95 14.14
N PHE A 125 2.49 2.88 14.47
CA PHE A 125 2.32 4.16 13.81
C PHE A 125 2.17 5.25 14.87
N ASN A 126 3.04 5.25 15.88
CA ASN A 126 3.06 6.27 16.94
C ASN A 126 3.12 7.71 16.38
N ASP A 127 3.72 7.91 15.21
CA ASP A 127 3.77 9.17 14.47
C ASP A 127 2.36 9.81 14.26
N LEU A 128 1.30 9.00 14.17
CA LEU A 128 -0.10 9.49 14.06
C LEU A 128 -0.57 10.22 15.34
N TRP A 129 0.08 9.97 16.47
CA TRP A 129 -0.38 10.41 17.80
C TRP A 129 0.53 11.47 18.44
N GLU A 130 1.69 11.75 17.86
CA GLU A 130 2.72 12.65 18.41
C GLU A 130 2.17 14.04 18.80
N ASP A 131 1.38 14.64 17.92
CA ASP A 131 0.86 16.00 18.11
C ASP A 131 -0.44 16.04 18.93
N THR A 132 -0.98 14.87 19.29
CA THR A 132 -2.20 14.73 20.09
C THR A 132 -1.97 13.84 21.31
N PRO A 133 -1.05 14.19 22.23
CA PRO A 133 -0.69 13.31 23.35
C PRO A 133 -1.88 13.01 24.28
N LYS A 134 -2.84 13.94 24.40
CA LYS A 134 -4.08 13.71 25.17
C LYS A 134 -4.96 12.60 24.59
N ALA A 135 -4.88 12.32 23.29
CA ALA A 135 -5.65 11.26 22.67
C ALA A 135 -5.10 9.86 22.98
N THR A 136 -3.86 9.73 23.45
CA THR A 136 -3.25 8.42 23.79
C THR A 136 -3.89 7.75 25.02
N SER A 137 -4.68 8.48 25.80
CA SER A 137 -5.51 7.91 26.88
C SER A 137 -6.98 7.71 26.49
N SER A 138 -7.36 8.08 25.26
CA SER A 138 -8.75 8.02 24.79
C SER A 138 -9.20 6.57 24.51
N PRO A 139 -10.52 6.31 24.56
CA PRO A 139 -11.08 5.04 24.08
C PRO A 139 -10.68 4.74 22.63
N VAL A 140 -10.58 5.76 21.77
CA VAL A 140 -10.18 5.59 20.37
C VAL A 140 -8.78 4.98 20.26
N TYR A 141 -7.83 5.46 21.06
CA TYR A 141 -6.48 4.90 21.10
C TYR A 141 -6.44 3.46 21.65
N GLN A 142 -7.26 3.15 22.66
CA GLN A 142 -7.39 1.77 23.17
C GLN A 142 -7.91 0.82 22.09
N SER A 143 -8.84 1.28 21.25
CA SER A 143 -9.34 0.49 20.12
C SER A 143 -8.27 0.31 19.04
N TYR A 144 -7.52 1.37 18.74
CA TYR A 144 -6.35 1.32 17.85
C TYR A 144 -5.36 0.23 18.29
N GLN A 145 -5.00 0.19 19.58
CA GLN A 145 -4.06 -0.81 20.12
C GLN A 145 -4.66 -2.23 20.13
N SER A 146 -5.95 -2.37 20.43
CA SER A 146 -6.63 -3.67 20.37
C SER A 146 -6.68 -4.22 18.95
N PHE A 147 -6.93 -3.35 17.96
CA PHE A 147 -6.94 -3.71 16.55
C PHE A 147 -5.54 -4.06 16.04
N ARG A 148 -4.51 -3.30 16.47
CA ARG A 148 -3.11 -3.63 16.23
C ARG A 148 -2.77 -5.06 16.69
N GLN A 149 -3.15 -5.41 17.92
CA GLN A 149 -2.91 -6.74 18.45
C GLN A 149 -3.67 -7.82 17.66
N PHE A 150 -4.91 -7.53 17.26
CA PHE A 150 -5.68 -8.40 16.38
C PHE A 150 -4.95 -8.66 15.04
N LEU A 151 -4.42 -7.62 14.39
CA LEU A 151 -3.69 -7.76 13.11
C LEU A 151 -2.44 -8.63 13.27
N ILE A 152 -1.65 -8.39 14.33
CA ILE A 152 -0.48 -9.22 14.63
C ILE A 152 -0.88 -10.68 14.80
N SER A 153 -1.91 -10.97 15.60
CA SER A 153 -2.40 -12.33 15.80
C SER A 153 -2.97 -12.95 14.51
N HIS A 154 -3.67 -12.16 13.70
CA HIS A 154 -4.23 -12.59 12.42
C HIS A 154 -3.13 -13.02 11.45
N PHE A 155 -2.13 -12.17 11.21
CA PHE A 155 -1.04 -12.48 10.28
C PHE A 155 -0.07 -13.51 10.83
N THR A 156 0.13 -13.59 12.15
CA THR A 156 0.86 -14.71 12.78
C THR A 156 0.23 -16.05 12.42
N ARG A 157 -1.11 -16.14 12.45
CA ARG A 157 -1.83 -17.37 12.06
C ARG A 157 -1.69 -17.71 10.58
N ILE A 158 -1.62 -16.71 9.71
CA ILE A 158 -1.48 -16.91 8.25
C ILE A 158 -0.05 -17.34 7.87
N TYR A 159 0.95 -16.67 8.43
CA TYR A 159 2.36 -16.86 8.06
C TYR A 159 3.12 -17.82 9.00
N GLY A 160 2.47 -18.32 10.05
CA GLY A 160 3.09 -19.12 11.12
C GLY A 160 3.77 -18.27 12.18
N ASN A 161 4.48 -17.22 11.76
CA ASN A 161 5.03 -16.16 12.61
C ASN A 161 4.76 -14.79 11.97
N TRP A 162 4.70 -13.73 12.78
CA TRP A 162 4.69 -12.36 12.28
C TRP A 162 5.81 -11.53 12.95
N PRO A 163 6.71 -10.93 12.16
CA PRO A 163 6.88 -11.08 10.72
C PRO A 163 7.17 -12.53 10.27
N PRO A 164 6.99 -12.87 8.97
CA PRO A 164 7.18 -14.25 8.48
C PRO A 164 8.61 -14.78 8.59
N SER A 165 9.60 -13.88 8.68
CA SER A 165 11.02 -14.19 8.85
C SER A 165 11.63 -13.23 9.87
N SER A 166 12.55 -13.74 10.68
CA SER A 166 13.42 -12.92 11.54
C SER A 166 14.56 -12.26 10.75
N ASP A 167 14.91 -12.82 9.58
CA ASP A 167 15.95 -12.29 8.71
C ASP A 167 15.42 -11.09 7.94
N ARG A 168 16.17 -9.98 7.96
CA ARG A 168 15.85 -8.78 7.17
C ARG A 168 16.53 -8.82 5.80
N PRO A 169 15.87 -8.37 4.73
CA PRO A 169 14.46 -7.98 4.69
C PRO A 169 13.53 -9.21 4.68
N TRP A 170 12.52 -9.21 5.54
CA TRP A 170 11.42 -10.19 5.55
C TRP A 170 10.32 -9.80 4.55
N LEU A 171 10.16 -8.49 4.32
CA LEU A 171 9.14 -7.93 3.44
C LEU A 171 9.58 -8.07 1.98
N ASN A 172 8.67 -8.53 1.16
CA ASN A 172 8.87 -8.68 -0.27
C ASN A 172 7.60 -8.27 -1.01
N ARG A 173 7.70 -8.08 -2.32
CA ARG A 173 6.61 -7.59 -3.17
C ARG A 173 5.35 -8.44 -3.05
N LYS A 174 5.49 -9.77 -2.97
CA LYS A 174 4.35 -10.68 -2.82
C LYS A 174 3.60 -10.47 -1.50
N ILE A 175 4.32 -10.28 -0.40
CA ILE A 175 3.69 -9.99 0.90
C ILE A 175 2.99 -8.63 0.85
N VAL A 176 3.64 -7.58 0.33
CA VAL A 176 3.04 -6.25 0.21
C VAL A 176 1.77 -6.27 -0.64
N GLN A 177 1.76 -7.01 -1.75
CA GLN A 177 0.57 -7.18 -2.59
C GLN A 177 -0.57 -7.86 -1.84
N GLY A 178 -0.29 -8.97 -1.14
CA GLY A 178 -1.31 -9.64 -0.31
C GLY A 178 -1.86 -8.73 0.80
N LEU A 179 -0.99 -7.99 1.50
CA LEU A 179 -1.42 -7.01 2.50
C LEU A 179 -2.25 -5.89 1.85
N GLN A 180 -1.85 -5.39 0.68
CA GLN A 180 -2.57 -4.33 -0.03
C GLN A 180 -3.96 -4.80 -0.46
N GLU A 181 -4.09 -6.05 -0.91
CA GLU A 181 -5.38 -6.67 -1.24
C GLU A 181 -6.27 -6.80 0.01
N ASP A 182 -5.73 -7.33 1.11
CA ASP A 182 -6.47 -7.51 2.37
C ASP A 182 -6.91 -6.17 2.98
N PHE A 183 -5.99 -5.23 3.15
CA PHE A 183 -6.30 -3.91 3.73
C PHE A 183 -7.08 -3.02 2.78
N GLY A 184 -6.88 -3.12 1.47
CA GLY A 184 -7.69 -2.44 0.47
C GLY A 184 -9.14 -2.92 0.51
N SER A 185 -9.34 -4.24 0.62
CA SER A 185 -10.67 -4.84 0.81
C SER A 185 -11.33 -4.37 2.11
N LEU A 186 -10.57 -4.33 3.21
CA LEU A 186 -11.08 -3.83 4.49
C LEU A 186 -11.43 -2.33 4.43
N TYR A 187 -10.67 -1.53 3.69
CA TYR A 187 -11.00 -0.13 3.43
C TYR A 187 -12.28 0.01 2.62
N ASP A 188 -12.43 -0.72 1.51
CA ASP A 188 -13.64 -0.69 0.70
C ASP A 188 -14.87 -1.11 1.51
N TYR A 189 -14.70 -2.08 2.41
CA TYR A 189 -15.72 -2.54 3.35
C TYR A 189 -16.16 -1.46 4.35
N LEU A 190 -15.24 -0.61 4.84
CA LEU A 190 -15.50 0.35 5.92
C LEU A 190 -15.70 1.80 5.48
N VAL A 191 -15.20 2.20 4.31
CA VAL A 191 -15.08 3.61 3.91
C VAL A 191 -16.43 4.30 3.69
N ASP A 192 -16.55 5.54 4.16
CA ASP A 192 -17.62 6.45 3.75
C ASP A 192 -17.15 7.24 2.51
N ARG A 193 -17.60 6.80 1.33
CA ARG A 193 -17.27 7.44 0.05
C ARG A 193 -17.87 8.83 -0.13
N ASP A 194 -18.85 9.22 0.69
CA ASP A 194 -19.41 10.56 0.64
C ASP A 194 -18.59 11.57 1.47
N VAL A 195 -17.67 11.10 2.33
CA VAL A 195 -16.70 11.96 3.01
C VAL A 195 -15.47 12.17 2.11
N ILE A 196 -15.12 13.44 1.89
CA ILE A 196 -14.01 13.87 1.04
C ILE A 196 -13.19 14.97 1.70
N TRP A 197 -11.96 15.13 1.21
CA TRP A 197 -11.14 16.29 1.50
C TRP A 197 -11.67 17.54 0.81
N ASN A 198 -11.83 18.61 1.58
CA ASN A 198 -12.14 19.96 1.10
C ASN A 198 -10.93 20.87 1.33
N PRO A 199 -10.25 21.33 0.26
CA PRO A 199 -9.15 22.28 0.38
C PRO A 199 -9.67 23.62 0.91
N ARG A 200 -9.09 24.10 2.01
CA ARG A 200 -9.37 25.42 2.59
C ARG A 200 -8.11 26.28 2.59
N GLU A 201 -7.55 26.50 1.40
CA GLU A 201 -6.29 27.24 1.20
C GLU A 201 -6.33 28.69 1.72
N GLU A 202 -7.53 29.28 1.86
CA GLU A 202 -7.73 30.64 2.36
C GLU A 202 -7.48 30.78 3.87
N ARG A 203 -7.44 29.67 4.63
CA ARG A 203 -7.15 29.73 6.07
C ARG A 203 -5.64 29.72 6.31
N ALA A 204 -5.16 30.63 7.16
CA ALA A 204 -3.77 30.63 7.64
C ALA A 204 -3.40 29.37 8.44
N THR A 205 -4.39 28.56 8.83
CA THR A 205 -4.24 27.34 9.64
C THR A 205 -4.49 26.08 8.81
N ARG A 206 -5.50 25.28 9.18
CA ARG A 206 -5.78 23.95 8.64
C ARG A 206 -6.17 24.04 7.15
N LYS A 207 -5.26 23.61 6.27
CA LYS A 207 -5.44 23.66 4.80
C LYS A 207 -6.41 22.61 4.26
N TRP A 208 -6.69 21.57 5.03
CA TRP A 208 -7.55 20.46 4.63
C TRP A 208 -8.61 20.21 5.69
N GLU A 209 -9.88 20.10 5.29
CA GLU A 209 -10.97 19.72 6.19
C GLU A 209 -11.78 18.58 5.57
N MET A 210 -12.28 17.66 6.39
CA MET A 210 -13.22 16.65 5.92
C MET A 210 -14.61 17.24 5.78
N SER A 211 -15.28 16.94 4.68
CA SER A 211 -16.67 17.33 4.43
C SER A 211 -17.47 16.17 3.86
N HIS A 212 -18.76 16.12 4.16
CA HIS A 212 -19.66 15.10 3.65
C HIS A 212 -20.51 15.67 2.51
N ARG A 213 -20.53 15.01 1.36
CA ARG A 213 -21.22 15.50 0.13
C ARG A 213 -22.72 15.73 0.29
N ARG A 214 -23.35 15.00 1.23
CA ARG A 214 -24.83 14.99 1.41
C ARG A 214 -25.31 15.47 2.78
N ILE A 215 -24.41 15.78 3.71
CA ILE A 215 -24.78 16.09 5.10
C ILE A 215 -24.16 17.44 5.46
N ASP A 216 -25.02 18.45 5.52
CA ASP A 216 -24.65 19.78 6.00
C ASP A 216 -24.31 19.73 7.50
N GLY A 217 -23.23 20.40 7.88
CA GLY A 217 -22.77 20.42 9.28
C GLY A 217 -22.08 19.13 9.75
N PHE A 218 -21.67 18.25 8.83
CA PHE A 218 -20.81 17.11 9.16
C PHE A 218 -19.56 17.56 9.92
N ASN A 219 -19.20 16.82 10.97
CA ASN A 219 -17.98 17.01 11.73
C ASN A 219 -17.29 15.67 11.95
N ALA A 220 -16.06 15.54 11.44
CA ALA A 220 -15.22 14.36 11.62
C ALA A 220 -14.52 14.32 12.98
N ASP A 221 -14.37 15.47 13.64
CA ASP A 221 -13.57 15.59 14.85
C ASP A 221 -14.43 15.38 16.10
N LEU A 222 -13.92 14.56 17.04
CA LEU A 222 -14.50 14.43 18.38
C LEU A 222 -13.87 15.50 19.29
N PRO A 223 -14.56 15.94 20.36
CA PRO A 223 -14.05 16.99 21.26
C PRO A 223 -12.64 16.73 21.82
N GLU A 224 -12.26 15.47 21.98
CA GLU A 224 -10.97 15.04 22.53
C GLU A 224 -10.01 14.48 21.46
N LEU A 225 -10.44 14.43 20.19
CA LEU A 225 -9.70 13.83 19.08
C LEU A 225 -9.93 14.60 17.77
N GLY A 226 -8.92 15.37 17.35
CA GLY A 226 -8.87 15.98 16.02
C GLY A 226 -8.49 14.96 14.96
N MET A 227 -9.43 14.10 14.56
CA MET A 227 -9.26 13.07 13.53
C MET A 227 -8.60 13.63 12.27
N THR A 228 -9.10 14.78 11.82
CA THR A 228 -8.60 15.40 10.60
C THR A 228 -7.16 15.88 10.76
N ASP A 229 -6.80 16.47 11.90
CA ASP A 229 -5.44 16.94 12.15
C ASP A 229 -4.46 15.78 12.26
N ILE A 230 -4.87 14.66 12.87
CA ILE A 230 -4.09 13.42 12.95
C ILE A 230 -3.72 12.94 11.55
N LEU A 231 -4.70 12.77 10.65
CA LEU A 231 -4.45 12.22 9.32
C LEU A 231 -3.67 13.21 8.43
N VAL A 232 -4.04 14.49 8.43
CA VAL A 232 -3.35 15.51 7.62
C VAL A 232 -1.91 15.67 8.06
N THR A 233 -1.65 15.73 9.37
CA THR A 233 -0.29 15.94 9.89
C THR A 233 0.59 14.74 9.61
N TYR A 234 0.05 13.52 9.77
CA TYR A 234 0.78 12.30 9.43
C TYR A 234 1.19 12.25 7.95
N ASP A 235 0.26 12.58 7.04
CA ASP A 235 0.53 12.60 5.61
C ASP A 235 1.57 13.66 5.24
N VAL A 236 1.42 14.87 5.76
CA VAL A 236 2.34 15.99 5.47
C VAL A 236 3.74 15.70 6.02
N LYS A 237 3.86 15.23 7.26
CA LYS A 237 5.16 14.88 7.87
C LYS A 237 5.86 13.75 7.11
N SER A 238 5.10 12.78 6.61
CA SER A 238 5.63 11.61 5.92
C SER A 238 5.75 11.79 4.40
N GLY A 239 5.28 12.90 3.85
CA GLY A 239 5.29 13.17 2.41
C GLY A 239 4.30 12.30 1.60
N TYR A 240 3.23 11.81 2.22
CA TYR A 240 2.21 11.01 1.55
C TYR A 240 1.16 11.87 0.85
N ALA A 241 0.60 11.37 -0.24
CA ALA A 241 -0.66 11.92 -0.74
C ALA A 241 -1.80 11.53 0.21
N HIS A 242 -2.84 12.36 0.30
CA HIS A 242 -4.00 12.05 1.13
C HIS A 242 -4.82 10.89 0.54
N ILE A 243 -5.40 10.02 1.37
CA ILE A 243 -6.37 9.01 0.89
C ILE A 243 -7.67 9.75 0.57
N PRO A 244 -8.23 9.67 -0.66
CA PRO A 244 -9.32 10.54 -1.12
C PRO A 244 -10.57 10.54 -0.23
N HIS A 245 -10.91 9.38 0.33
CA HIS A 245 -12.02 9.21 1.27
C HIS A 245 -11.47 8.86 2.65
N PRO A 246 -11.23 9.86 3.51
CA PRO A 246 -10.41 9.69 4.70
C PRO A 246 -11.19 9.25 5.94
N TYR A 247 -12.45 8.83 5.80
CA TYR A 247 -13.33 8.58 6.93
C TYR A 247 -14.16 7.31 6.77
N PRO A 248 -14.42 6.55 7.86
CA PRO A 248 -15.23 5.34 7.80
C PRO A 248 -16.71 5.65 7.93
N LEU A 249 -17.53 4.70 7.48
CA LEU A 249 -18.90 4.54 7.93
C LEU A 249 -18.89 4.28 9.44
N LEU A 250 -19.66 5.10 10.17
CA LEU A 250 -19.72 5.03 11.63
C LEU A 250 -20.97 4.27 12.09
N PRO A 251 -20.82 3.27 12.99
CA PRO A 251 -21.94 2.61 13.63
C PRO A 251 -22.85 3.61 14.35
N ARG A 252 -24.16 3.31 14.38
CA ARG A 252 -25.11 4.13 15.15
C ARG A 252 -24.82 4.01 16.64
N GLU A 253 -25.07 5.07 17.39
CA GLU A 253 -24.93 5.01 18.83
C GLU A 253 -25.97 4.04 19.41
N VAL A 254 -25.51 3.11 20.25
CA VAL A 254 -26.43 2.32 21.08
C VAL A 254 -26.96 3.28 22.14
N PRO A 255 -28.29 3.47 22.27
CA PRO A 255 -28.83 4.23 23.38
C PRO A 255 -28.32 3.59 24.67
N LYS A 256 -27.50 4.32 25.45
CA LYS A 256 -27.08 3.86 26.76
C LYS A 256 -28.36 3.66 27.56
N GLY A 257 -28.75 2.40 27.75
CA GLY A 257 -29.92 2.05 28.54
C GLY A 257 -29.85 2.86 29.83
N VAL A 258 -30.91 3.64 30.08
CA VAL A 258 -31.11 4.39 31.33
C VAL A 258 -30.57 3.52 32.44
N LYS A 259 -29.51 3.98 33.14
CA LYS A 259 -28.94 3.29 34.30
C LYS A 259 -30.13 2.72 35.06
N GLU A 260 -30.32 1.40 35.03
CA GLU A 260 -31.36 0.78 35.83
C GLU A 260 -31.02 1.22 37.24
N LYS A 261 -31.82 2.16 37.78
CA LYS A 261 -31.69 2.59 39.16
C LYS A 261 -31.74 1.29 39.93
N GLU A 262 -30.63 0.90 40.54
CA GLU A 262 -30.57 -0.22 41.47
C GLU A 262 -31.65 0.03 42.50
N LYS A 263 -32.81 -0.59 42.29
CA LYS A 263 -33.85 -0.65 43.31
C LYS A 263 -33.28 -1.60 44.35
N LYS A 264 -32.69 -1.02 45.40
CA LYS A 264 -32.39 -1.71 46.65
C LYS A 264 -33.68 -2.32 47.18
N GLY A 265 -34.00 -3.53 46.73
CA GLY A 265 -35.04 -4.38 47.28
C GLY A 265 -34.41 -5.21 48.40
N PHE A 266 -34.46 -4.71 49.62
CA PHE A 266 -34.47 -5.56 50.80
C PHE A 266 -35.69 -6.47 50.65
N PHE A 267 -35.52 -7.78 50.44
CA PHE A 267 -36.37 -8.89 50.90
C PHE A 267 -35.88 -10.18 50.21
N ALA A 268 -35.28 -11.06 51.00
CA ALA A 268 -34.82 -12.39 50.60
C ALA A 268 -36.00 -13.30 50.25
N SER A 269 -35.82 -14.19 49.26
CA SER A 269 -35.96 -15.64 49.41
C SER A 269 -36.20 -16.37 48.06
N LEU A 270 -35.39 -17.40 47.84
CA LEU A 270 -35.69 -18.63 47.10
C LEU A 270 -36.47 -18.50 45.77
N LYS A 271 -35.75 -18.26 44.66
CA LYS A 271 -36.15 -18.76 43.34
C LYS A 271 -34.95 -19.23 42.52
N LYS A 272 -34.98 -20.53 42.20
CA LYS A 272 -34.25 -21.25 41.14
C LYS A 272 -33.58 -20.33 40.12
N GLU A 273 -32.26 -20.46 40.00
CA GLU A 273 -31.47 -19.97 38.87
C GLU A 273 -32.06 -20.52 37.57
N LYS A 274 -32.75 -19.64 36.83
CA LYS A 274 -33.02 -19.84 35.40
C LYS A 274 -31.83 -19.23 34.64
N PRO A 275 -31.42 -19.82 33.50
CA PRO A 275 -30.35 -19.28 32.67
C PRO A 275 -30.83 -18.02 31.96
N LYS A 276 -30.84 -16.87 32.67
CA LYS A 276 -31.27 -15.58 32.13
C LYS A 276 -30.11 -14.81 31.50
N ASP A 277 -28.86 -15.16 31.81
CA ASP A 277 -27.70 -14.44 31.30
C ASP A 277 -27.39 -14.79 29.84
N ALA A 278 -27.43 -16.07 29.46
CA ALA A 278 -27.13 -16.50 28.09
C ALA A 278 -28.05 -15.87 27.02
N THR A 279 -29.34 -15.67 27.33
CA THR A 279 -30.29 -15.02 26.39
C THR A 279 -30.10 -13.51 26.31
N LYS A 280 -29.69 -12.87 27.41
CA LYS A 280 -29.40 -11.43 27.46
C LYS A 280 -28.12 -11.12 26.67
N ASP A 281 -27.11 -11.97 26.81
CA ASP A 281 -25.86 -11.90 26.06
C ASP A 281 -26.10 -12.15 24.56
N ALA A 282 -26.86 -13.19 24.20
CA ALA A 282 -27.20 -13.46 22.79
C ALA A 282 -27.94 -12.29 22.12
N LYS A 283 -28.85 -11.62 22.84
CA LYS A 283 -29.55 -10.43 22.33
C LYS A 283 -28.61 -9.23 22.17
N ALA A 284 -27.70 -9.02 23.13
CA ALA A 284 -26.70 -7.96 23.05
C ALA A 284 -25.73 -8.19 21.88
N HIS A 285 -25.26 -9.43 21.70
CA HIS A 285 -24.42 -9.84 20.57
C HIS A 285 -25.13 -9.62 19.22
N LEU A 286 -26.41 -10.02 19.10
CA LEU A 286 -27.19 -9.78 17.89
C LEU A 286 -27.36 -8.28 17.60
N GLN A 287 -27.63 -7.48 18.63
CA GLN A 287 -27.76 -6.03 18.48
C GLN A 287 -26.44 -5.38 18.02
N LEU A 288 -25.31 -5.81 18.57
CA LEU A 288 -23.99 -5.34 18.14
C LEU A 288 -23.67 -5.75 16.70
N SER A 289 -23.99 -6.99 16.34
CA SER A 289 -23.86 -7.47 14.96
C SER A 289 -24.62 -6.57 13.98
N ILE A 290 -25.89 -6.28 14.24
CA ILE A 290 -26.69 -5.37 13.39
C ILE A 290 -26.03 -3.99 13.30
N ILE A 291 -25.64 -3.41 14.43
CA ILE A 291 -25.09 -2.04 14.49
C ILE A 291 -23.79 -1.90 13.70
N PHE A 292 -22.92 -2.90 13.75
CA PHE A 292 -21.68 -2.87 12.99
C PHE A 292 -21.91 -3.20 11.52
N THR A 293 -22.72 -4.21 11.19
CA THR A 293 -23.05 -4.58 9.80
C THR A 293 -23.77 -3.46 9.05
N ASP A 294 -24.66 -2.71 9.70
CA ASP A 294 -25.35 -1.56 9.10
C ASP A 294 -24.38 -0.41 8.71
N ALA A 295 -23.16 -0.41 9.26
CA ALA A 295 -22.13 0.59 9.02
C ALA A 295 -21.00 0.06 8.14
N THR A 296 -21.32 -0.73 7.11
CA THR A 296 -20.35 -1.26 6.15
C THR A 296 -20.91 -1.16 4.73
N ASN A 297 -20.04 -1.31 3.73
CA ASN A 297 -20.44 -1.37 2.34
C ASN A 297 -20.72 -2.79 1.85
N ILE A 298 -20.97 -3.76 2.76
CA ILE A 298 -21.13 -5.18 2.40
C ILE A 298 -22.16 -5.42 1.28
N GLU A 299 -23.27 -4.67 1.29
CA GLU A 299 -24.32 -4.77 0.27
C GLU A 299 -23.93 -4.19 -1.10
N LYS A 300 -22.89 -3.34 -1.15
CA LYS A 300 -22.39 -2.67 -2.35
C LYS A 300 -21.14 -3.34 -2.93
N LEU A 301 -20.54 -4.28 -2.20
CA LEU A 301 -19.44 -5.08 -2.71
C LEU A 301 -20.01 -6.05 -3.74
N ASP A 302 -19.42 -6.07 -4.93
CA ASP A 302 -19.91 -6.84 -6.07
C ASP A 302 -19.98 -8.34 -5.76
N ALA A 303 -20.80 -9.11 -6.47
CA ALA A 303 -20.91 -10.57 -6.27
C ALA A 303 -19.57 -11.32 -6.54
N ASN A 304 -18.61 -10.64 -7.18
CA ASN A 304 -17.24 -11.09 -7.41
C ASN A 304 -16.28 -10.74 -6.26
N PHE A 305 -16.77 -10.16 -5.16
CA PHE A 305 -16.00 -9.97 -3.94
C PHE A 305 -15.75 -11.32 -3.30
N ASN A 306 -14.64 -11.95 -3.65
CA ASN A 306 -14.11 -13.09 -2.93
C ASN A 306 -13.76 -12.59 -1.52
N GLY A 307 -14.65 -12.80 -0.55
CA GLY A 307 -14.48 -12.33 0.83
C GLY A 307 -13.05 -12.53 1.30
N SER A 308 -12.39 -11.44 1.69
CA SER A 308 -11.05 -11.54 2.27
C SER A 308 -11.17 -12.22 3.63
N THR A 309 -10.31 -13.20 3.90
CA THR A 309 -10.23 -13.86 5.21
C THR A 309 -9.97 -12.87 6.35
N LEU A 310 -9.42 -11.69 6.05
CA LEU A 310 -9.26 -10.59 7.00
C LEU A 310 -10.63 -10.01 7.39
N ILE A 311 -11.54 -9.80 6.45
CA ILE A 311 -12.88 -9.24 6.72
C ILE A 311 -13.68 -10.18 7.60
N ASP A 312 -13.74 -11.47 7.28
CA ASP A 312 -14.46 -12.46 8.10
C ASP A 312 -13.96 -12.46 9.56
N LYS A 313 -12.65 -12.34 9.76
CA LYS A 313 -12.03 -12.28 11.09
C LYS A 313 -12.22 -10.92 11.74
N PHE A 314 -12.24 -9.85 10.96
CA PHE A 314 -12.50 -8.50 11.43
C PHE A 314 -13.93 -8.36 11.94
N GLU A 315 -14.93 -8.89 11.25
CA GLU A 315 -16.33 -8.87 11.69
C GLU A 315 -16.49 -9.56 13.05
N GLN A 316 -15.88 -10.74 13.21
CA GLN A 316 -15.87 -11.47 14.49
C GLN A 316 -15.19 -10.64 15.59
N PHE A 317 -14.03 -10.05 15.30
CA PHE A 317 -13.31 -9.19 16.23
C PHE A 317 -14.15 -7.96 16.63
N GLU A 318 -14.82 -7.33 15.68
CA GLU A 318 -15.61 -6.13 15.88
C GLU A 318 -16.84 -6.41 16.76
N ILE A 319 -17.54 -7.54 16.54
CA ILE A 319 -18.69 -7.97 17.36
C ILE A 319 -18.27 -8.38 18.78
N MET A 320 -17.09 -8.99 18.94
CA MET A 320 -16.57 -9.43 20.23
C MET A 320 -15.88 -8.32 21.04
N THR A 321 -15.80 -7.11 20.50
CA THR A 321 -15.11 -6.00 21.15
C THR A 321 -15.81 -5.58 22.44
N ASP A 322 -15.02 -5.38 23.50
CA ASP A 322 -15.53 -4.88 24.77
C ASP A 322 -15.84 -3.39 24.70
N LEU A 323 -17.12 -3.05 24.75
CA LEU A 323 -17.64 -1.69 24.65
C LEU A 323 -18.06 -1.10 26.01
N ARG A 324 -17.61 -1.69 27.13
CA ARG A 324 -17.94 -1.17 28.49
C ARG A 324 -17.49 0.28 28.71
N HIS A 325 -16.39 0.67 28.09
CA HIS A 325 -15.77 2.00 28.25
C HIS A 325 -15.63 2.77 26.94
N MET A 326 -16.30 2.31 25.87
CA MET A 326 -16.14 2.85 24.53
C MET A 326 -17.43 2.68 23.72
N SER A 327 -17.78 3.68 22.93
CA SER A 327 -18.86 3.56 21.96
C SER A 327 -18.43 2.78 20.70
N PRO A 328 -19.36 2.14 19.99
CA PRO A 328 -19.08 1.56 18.67
C PRO A 328 -18.40 2.53 17.68
N ARG A 329 -18.72 3.83 17.77
CA ARG A 329 -18.13 4.88 16.94
C ARG A 329 -16.67 5.10 17.24
N GLU A 330 -16.33 5.29 18.51
CA GLU A 330 -14.94 5.44 18.95
C GLU A 330 -14.10 4.20 18.59
N ALA A 331 -14.69 3.00 18.72
CA ALA A 331 -14.04 1.77 18.31
C ALA A 331 -13.72 1.75 16.80
N ARG A 332 -14.70 2.12 15.97
CA ARG A 332 -14.51 2.19 14.51
C ARG A 332 -13.45 3.22 14.12
N LEU A 333 -13.41 4.38 14.78
CA LEU A 333 -12.41 5.41 14.51
C LEU A 333 -10.99 4.95 14.85
N GLY A 334 -10.78 4.25 15.97
CA GLY A 334 -9.44 3.79 16.35
C GLY A 334 -8.89 2.77 15.36
N ARG A 335 -9.76 1.85 14.90
CA ARG A 335 -9.44 0.90 13.83
C ARG A 335 -9.11 1.58 12.51
N TRP A 336 -9.90 2.59 12.16
CA TRP A 336 -9.71 3.36 10.95
C TRP A 336 -8.38 4.11 10.91
N VAL A 337 -7.95 4.71 12.03
CA VAL A 337 -6.64 5.38 12.13
C VAL A 337 -5.50 4.41 11.82
N LEU A 338 -5.53 3.19 12.36
CA LEU A 338 -4.52 2.18 12.07
C LEU A 338 -4.57 1.70 10.60
N LEU A 339 -5.78 1.47 10.09
CA LEU A 339 -6.00 1.09 8.69
C LEU A 339 -5.43 2.16 7.75
N TYR A 340 -5.71 3.44 8.03
CA TYR A 340 -5.20 4.57 7.26
C TYR A 340 -3.67 4.60 7.22
N GLY A 341 -3.01 4.54 8.39
CA GLY A 341 -1.55 4.51 8.46
C GLY A 341 -0.94 3.32 7.73
N THR A 342 -1.57 2.14 7.85
CA THR A 342 -1.14 0.92 7.16
C THR A 342 -1.23 1.07 5.64
N LEU A 343 -2.36 1.59 5.12
CA LEU A 343 -2.55 1.83 3.70
C LEU A 343 -1.59 2.89 3.16
N GLN A 344 -1.30 3.93 3.93
CA GLN A 344 -0.32 4.94 3.55
C GLN A 344 1.05 4.30 3.31
N VAL A 345 1.55 3.49 4.25
CA VAL A 345 2.83 2.78 4.09
C VAL A 345 2.79 1.78 2.93
N LEU A 346 1.75 0.96 2.82
CA LEU A 346 1.64 -0.03 1.74
C LEU A 346 1.65 0.63 0.36
N SER A 347 0.98 1.77 0.21
CA SER A 347 0.92 2.49 -1.07
C SER A 347 2.27 3.04 -1.54
N THR A 348 3.29 3.09 -0.67
CA THR A 348 4.66 3.44 -1.08
C THR A 348 5.41 2.29 -1.76
N LEU A 349 4.91 1.06 -1.64
CA LEU A 349 5.56 -0.17 -2.09
C LEU A 349 4.71 -1.04 -3.03
N SER A 350 3.39 -0.88 -3.03
CA SER A 350 2.45 -1.79 -3.72
C SER A 350 2.24 -1.50 -5.21
N ILE A 351 2.69 -0.35 -5.69
CA ILE A 351 2.52 0.09 -7.09
C ILE A 351 3.85 -0.10 -7.82
N ASP A 352 3.86 -0.87 -8.90
CA ASP A 352 5.05 -0.99 -9.74
C ASP A 352 5.20 0.22 -10.68
N VAL A 353 6.41 0.42 -11.19
CA VAL A 353 6.65 1.33 -12.32
C VAL A 353 5.75 0.95 -13.49
N GLN A 354 5.11 1.94 -14.10
CA GLN A 354 4.21 1.70 -15.23
C GLN A 354 4.99 1.35 -16.49
N GLY A 355 4.37 0.53 -17.35
CA GLY A 355 4.96 0.12 -18.62
C GLY A 355 5.94 -1.04 -18.54
N LEU A 356 6.14 -1.65 -17.37
CA LEU A 356 6.87 -2.91 -17.24
C LEU A 356 6.09 -4.07 -17.84
N LYS A 357 6.79 -4.98 -18.52
CA LYS A 357 6.19 -6.18 -19.12
C LYS A 357 6.27 -7.40 -18.20
N HIS A 358 7.35 -7.55 -17.45
CA HIS A 358 7.70 -8.79 -16.77
C HIS A 358 7.59 -8.66 -15.24
N THR A 359 6.40 -8.31 -14.75
CA THR A 359 6.15 -8.11 -13.30
C THR A 359 5.65 -9.36 -12.56
N GLU A 360 5.06 -10.32 -13.30
CA GLU A 360 4.46 -11.51 -12.71
C GLU A 360 5.50 -12.45 -12.08
N GLY A 361 5.23 -12.94 -10.87
CA GLY A 361 6.11 -13.87 -10.15
C GLY A 361 7.36 -13.22 -9.55
N VAL A 362 7.55 -11.91 -9.73
CA VAL A 362 8.68 -11.16 -9.17
C VAL A 362 8.49 -10.90 -7.68
N ARG A 363 9.48 -11.29 -6.86
CA ARG A 363 9.46 -11.11 -5.41
C ARG A 363 10.14 -9.83 -4.92
N TYR A 364 11.13 -9.31 -5.64
CA TYR A 364 11.73 -8.02 -5.34
C TYR A 364 10.80 -6.88 -5.79
N PHE A 365 11.06 -5.68 -5.30
CA PHE A 365 10.24 -4.52 -5.57
C PHE A 365 10.56 -3.89 -6.93
N LEU A 366 9.53 -3.41 -7.64
CA LEU A 366 9.62 -2.82 -8.99
C LEU A 366 9.18 -1.36 -9.03
N ASN A 367 9.22 -0.66 -7.88
CA ASN A 367 8.70 0.69 -7.68
C ASN A 367 9.83 1.71 -7.39
N THR A 368 10.96 1.52 -8.07
CA THR A 368 12.15 2.38 -7.90
C THR A 368 11.92 3.79 -8.44
N ASP A 369 12.72 4.75 -7.97
CA ASP A 369 12.70 6.13 -8.45
C ASP A 369 13.31 6.24 -9.86
N LEU A 370 12.61 6.93 -10.76
CA LEU A 370 13.00 7.11 -12.16
C LEU A 370 13.61 8.49 -12.44
N LYS A 371 13.66 9.41 -11.46
CA LYS A 371 14.14 10.80 -11.62
C LYS A 371 15.54 10.93 -12.21
N ARG A 372 16.38 9.92 -12.06
CA ARG A 372 17.77 9.92 -12.51
C ARG A 372 17.99 9.16 -13.82
N MET A 373 16.94 8.64 -14.44
CA MET A 373 17.07 7.98 -15.73
C MET A 373 17.44 9.00 -16.82
N PRO A 374 18.14 8.56 -17.88
CA PRO A 374 18.45 9.45 -19.01
C PRO A 374 17.17 10.02 -19.65
N GLU A 375 17.24 11.27 -20.11
CA GLU A 375 16.07 11.97 -20.70
C GLU A 375 15.47 11.24 -21.90
N TRP A 376 16.30 10.55 -22.69
CA TRP A 376 15.83 9.76 -23.84
C TRP A 376 14.99 8.53 -23.44
N VAL A 377 15.04 8.11 -22.17
CA VAL A 377 14.19 7.03 -21.66
C VAL A 377 12.85 7.58 -21.20
N ASN A 378 12.85 8.71 -20.49
CA ASN A 378 11.62 9.23 -19.89
C ASN A 378 10.86 10.18 -20.83
N HIS A 379 11.50 10.77 -21.85
CA HIS A 379 10.92 11.76 -22.76
C HIS A 379 10.19 12.92 -22.04
N GLY A 380 10.63 13.28 -20.83
CA GLY A 380 9.93 14.26 -19.99
C GLY A 380 8.61 13.77 -19.35
N GLN A 381 8.25 12.50 -19.52
CA GLN A 381 7.05 11.86 -18.99
C GLN A 381 7.32 11.00 -17.74
N THR A 382 8.34 11.35 -16.95
CA THR A 382 8.72 10.59 -15.75
C THR A 382 7.52 10.37 -14.82
N GLU A 383 6.67 11.38 -14.65
CA GLU A 383 5.46 11.33 -13.80
C GLU A 383 4.45 10.26 -14.23
N HIS A 384 4.37 9.94 -15.53
CA HIS A 384 3.48 8.89 -16.04
C HIS A 384 4.03 7.48 -15.83
N LEU A 385 5.35 7.35 -15.65
CA LEU A 385 6.01 6.05 -15.46
C LEU A 385 6.25 5.73 -13.99
N GLU A 386 6.43 6.76 -13.16
CA GLU A 386 6.69 6.58 -11.74
C GLU A 386 5.56 5.82 -11.04
N ALA A 387 5.98 4.91 -10.17
CA ALA A 387 5.11 4.29 -9.18
C ALA A 387 4.60 5.36 -8.20
N THR A 388 3.52 6.02 -8.59
CA THR A 388 2.89 7.10 -7.82
C THR A 388 1.58 6.61 -7.25
N GLN A 389 1.19 7.17 -6.11
CA GLN A 389 -0.08 6.91 -5.46
C GLN A 389 -1.23 7.51 -6.30
N HIS A 390 -1.57 6.90 -7.45
CA HIS A 390 -2.78 7.24 -8.19
C HIS A 390 -3.97 6.63 -7.45
N ARG A 391 -4.75 7.47 -6.78
CA ARG A 391 -5.89 7.04 -5.95
C ARG A 391 -7.19 7.47 -6.61
N SER A 392 -8.02 6.51 -7.01
CA SER A 392 -9.35 6.73 -7.57
C SER A 392 -10.42 6.97 -6.51
#